data_AF-A0AAV4IF09-F1
#
_entry.id   AF-A0AAV4IF09-F1
#
_cell.length_a   1.000
_cell.length_b   1.000
_cell.length_c   1.000
_cell.angle_alpha   90.00
_cell.angle_beta   90.00
_cell.angle_gamma   90.00
#
_symmetry.space_group_name_H-M   'P 1'
#
loop_
_entity.id
_entity.type
_entity.pdbx_description
1 polymer ?
#
loop_
_entity_poly.entity_id
_entity_poly.type
_entity_poly.pdbx_seq_one_letter_code
_entity_poly.pdbx_strand_id
1 'polypeptide(L)'
;SGKEQKTTQTSSSSAKPMSVITLTKSGLVWAGMLGLFMSAVGNVFLQPVLATHLETYGLTPFKIGICFTLHPILYTIFTPLLGLLTDKFAVITPQNITGPLLLLSSLGCCIAYLLIGPTPFLTFLPREVWVILLGYMVLGVSEAGLTIPTAKCLCQGATELGFPSDVRIHGVMSGLNVGGFHCGTFVGPLLASTLTDAMGWSYFAVSWAIATNLEMETTRSQKKLRRSSSKTVRVAFIPMVRKQATEIPTARIRPESTDACKH
;
A
#
# COMPACT_ATOMS: atom_id res chain seq x y z
N SER A 1 -25.26 -30.49 -28.00
CA SER A 1 -24.08 -31.27 -28.44
C SER A 1 -22.98 -30.26 -28.76
N GLY A 2 -22.16 -29.79 -27.82
CA GLY A 2 -21.34 -30.53 -26.88
C GLY A 2 -19.90 -30.59 -27.42
N LYS A 3 -19.20 -29.45 -27.53
CA LYS A 3 -17.78 -29.41 -27.92
C LYS A 3 -16.93 -29.40 -26.66
N GLU A 4 -16.35 -30.57 -26.38
CA GLU A 4 -15.31 -30.82 -25.39
C GLU A 4 -14.02 -30.11 -25.81
N GLN A 5 -13.63 -29.05 -25.09
CA GLN A 5 -12.29 -28.49 -25.14
C GLN A 5 -11.43 -29.22 -24.11
N LYS A 6 -10.56 -30.08 -24.64
CA LYS A 6 -9.50 -30.78 -23.92
C LYS A 6 -8.48 -29.76 -23.40
N THR A 7 -8.66 -29.30 -22.16
CA THR A 7 -7.65 -28.52 -21.42
C THR A 7 -6.50 -29.44 -21.05
N THR A 8 -5.46 -29.45 -21.87
CA THR A 8 -4.17 -30.06 -21.55
C THR A 8 -3.54 -29.28 -20.40
N GLN A 9 -3.73 -29.78 -19.17
CA GLN A 9 -2.92 -29.44 -18.02
C GLN A 9 -1.49 -29.90 -18.27
N THR A 10 -0.56 -28.95 -18.40
CA THR A 10 0.86 -29.22 -18.18
C THR A 10 1.44 -28.05 -17.39
N SER A 11 1.55 -28.19 -16.07
CA SER A 11 2.37 -27.30 -15.25
C SER A 11 2.98 -28.08 -14.08
N SER A 12 3.88 -29.01 -14.40
CA SER A 12 4.86 -29.51 -13.46
C SER A 12 6.04 -28.53 -13.40
N SER A 13 6.01 -27.58 -12.47
CA SER A 13 7.20 -26.92 -11.95
C SER A 13 7.05 -26.83 -10.44
N SER A 14 8.02 -27.39 -9.74
CA SER A 14 8.09 -27.51 -8.28
C SER A 14 8.01 -26.14 -7.58
N ALA A 15 6.80 -25.62 -7.41
CA ALA A 15 6.53 -24.44 -6.63
C ALA A 15 6.32 -24.85 -5.16
N LYS A 16 7.15 -24.31 -4.27
CA LYS A 16 6.97 -24.39 -2.81
C LYS A 16 5.48 -24.13 -2.48
N PRO A 17 4.80 -24.98 -1.68
CA PRO A 17 3.39 -24.81 -1.40
C PRO A 17 3.16 -23.41 -0.81
N MET A 18 2.31 -22.64 -1.48
CA MET A 18 2.05 -21.24 -1.12
C MET A 18 1.26 -21.20 0.18
N SER A 19 1.97 -21.07 1.30
CA SER A 19 1.35 -20.88 2.61
C SER A 19 1.17 -19.39 2.87
N VAL A 20 -0.08 -18.94 2.89
CA VAL A 20 -0.48 -17.55 3.23
C VAL A 20 0.10 -17.13 4.59
N ILE A 21 0.24 -18.09 5.51
CA ILE A 21 0.80 -17.91 6.86
C ILE A 21 2.31 -17.60 6.82
N THR A 22 3.01 -18.06 5.79
CA THR A 22 4.43 -17.73 5.59
C THR A 22 4.60 -16.31 5.04
N LEU A 23 3.61 -15.84 4.29
CA LEU A 23 3.56 -14.50 3.73
C LEU A 23 3.33 -13.42 4.77
N THR A 24 2.49 -13.72 5.77
CA THR A 24 2.32 -12.89 6.97
C THR A 24 3.55 -12.88 7.89
N LYS A 25 4.64 -13.61 7.60
CA LYS A 25 5.89 -13.46 8.39
C LYS A 25 6.70 -12.25 7.96
N SER A 26 6.40 -11.64 6.82
CA SER A 26 7.07 -10.40 6.40
C SER A 26 6.51 -9.21 7.15
N GLY A 27 7.38 -8.50 7.88
CA GLY A 27 6.99 -7.28 8.62
C GLY A 27 6.48 -6.15 7.72
N LEU A 28 6.86 -6.16 6.44
CA LEU A 28 6.39 -5.17 5.46
C LEU A 28 4.93 -5.42 5.06
N VAL A 29 4.54 -6.69 4.94
CA VAL A 29 3.15 -7.08 4.63
C VAL A 29 2.23 -6.70 5.79
N TRP A 30 2.65 -6.97 7.03
CA TRP A 30 1.91 -6.57 8.22
C TRP A 30 1.72 -5.06 8.34
N ALA A 31 2.78 -4.28 8.10
CA ALA A 31 2.70 -2.83 8.17
C ALA A 31 1.70 -2.27 7.14
N GLY A 32 1.74 -2.79 5.90
CA GLY A 32 0.79 -2.38 4.86
C GLY A 32 -0.65 -2.78 5.16
N MET A 33 -0.87 -4.00 5.68
CA MET A 33 -2.21 -4.47 6.05
C MET A 33 -2.79 -3.70 7.23
N LEU A 34 -1.98 -3.42 8.25
CA LEU A 34 -2.39 -2.60 9.39
C LEU A 34 -2.76 -1.18 8.95
N GLY A 35 -2.00 -0.62 8.01
CA GLY A 35 -2.28 0.71 7.48
C GLY A 35 -3.58 0.81 6.69
N LEU A 36 -3.82 -0.15 5.79
CA LEU A 36 -5.11 -0.27 5.09
C LEU A 36 -6.28 -0.46 6.05
N PHE A 37 -6.11 -1.31 7.07
CA PHE A 37 -7.12 -1.54 8.09
C PHE A 37 -7.46 -0.23 8.82
N MET A 38 -6.45 0.52 9.27
CA MET A 38 -6.68 1.81 9.92
C MET A 38 -7.34 2.81 8.96
N SER A 39 -6.81 3.02 7.75
CA SER A 39 -7.44 3.94 6.79
C SER A 39 -8.93 3.61 6.56
N ALA A 40 -9.27 2.33 6.43
CA ALA A 40 -10.66 1.87 6.24
C ALA A 40 -11.55 2.14 7.46
N VAL A 41 -11.08 1.86 8.68
CA VAL A 41 -11.82 2.16 9.92
C VAL A 41 -12.13 3.65 10.02
N GLY A 42 -11.12 4.51 9.78
CA GLY A 42 -11.27 5.96 9.84
C GLY A 42 -12.25 6.51 8.81
N ASN A 43 -12.19 6.02 7.58
CA ASN A 43 -13.08 6.45 6.50
C ASN A 43 -14.55 6.09 6.81
N VAL A 44 -14.82 4.85 7.23
CA VAL A 44 -16.18 4.41 7.53
C VAL A 44 -16.75 5.06 8.79
N PHE A 45 -15.90 5.35 9.79
CA PHE A 45 -16.30 6.13 10.96
C PHE A 45 -16.71 7.56 10.59
N LEU A 46 -16.03 8.17 9.60
CA LEU A 46 -16.26 9.56 9.21
C LEU A 46 -17.63 9.80 8.57
N GLN A 47 -18.15 8.79 7.86
CA GLN A 47 -19.39 8.89 7.09
C GLN A 47 -20.62 9.29 7.93
N PRO A 48 -20.97 8.58 9.03
CA PRO A 48 -22.13 8.94 9.84
C PRO A 48 -21.99 10.34 10.43
N VAL A 49 -20.79 10.75 10.81
CA VAL A 49 -20.61 12.05 11.44
C VAL A 49 -20.67 13.19 10.43
N LEU A 50 -20.13 12.99 9.23
CA LEU A 50 -20.33 13.91 8.13
C LEU A 50 -21.81 14.05 7.76
N ALA A 51 -22.58 12.95 7.81
CA ALA A 51 -24.04 12.99 7.55
C ALA A 51 -24.74 13.87 8.59
N THR A 52 -24.55 13.59 9.88
CA THR A 52 -25.17 14.37 10.97
C THR A 52 -24.78 15.84 10.90
N HIS A 53 -23.53 16.16 10.55
CA HIS A 53 -23.11 17.55 10.42
C HIS A 53 -23.77 18.25 9.23
N LEU A 54 -23.86 17.60 8.06
CA LEU A 54 -24.54 18.18 6.89
C LEU A 54 -26.05 18.36 7.12
N GLU A 55 -26.68 17.47 7.89
CA GLU A 55 -28.09 17.62 8.30
C GLU A 55 -28.31 18.87 9.16
N THR A 56 -27.36 19.24 10.02
CA THR A 56 -27.47 20.48 10.83
C THR A 56 -27.50 21.76 10.00
N TYR A 57 -26.98 21.74 8.77
CA TYR A 57 -27.08 22.86 7.81
C TYR A 57 -28.37 22.82 6.97
N GLY A 58 -29.29 21.90 7.25
CA GLY A 58 -30.57 21.77 6.54
C GLY A 58 -30.43 21.27 5.10
N LEU A 59 -29.36 20.53 4.78
CA LEU A 59 -29.21 19.93 3.44
C LEU A 59 -30.21 18.79 3.25
N THR A 60 -30.76 18.68 2.03
CA THR A 60 -31.58 17.54 1.66
C THR A 60 -30.74 16.26 1.57
N PRO A 61 -31.30 15.07 1.86
CA PRO A 61 -30.58 13.79 1.78
C PRO A 61 -29.90 13.56 0.42
N PHE A 62 -30.49 14.06 -0.66
CA PHE A 62 -29.91 14.00 -2.00
C PHE A 62 -28.55 14.72 -2.11
N LYS A 63 -28.42 15.92 -1.53
CA LYS A 63 -27.16 16.66 -1.54
C LYS A 63 -26.11 15.99 -0.66
N ILE A 64 -26.53 15.44 0.48
CA ILE A 64 -25.66 14.66 1.39
C ILE A 64 -25.09 13.44 0.65
N GLY A 65 -25.90 12.73 -0.12
CA GLY A 65 -25.45 11.63 -0.96
C GLY A 65 -24.38 12.04 -1.99
N ILE A 66 -24.54 13.21 -2.63
CA ILE A 66 -23.53 13.76 -3.55
C ILE A 66 -22.21 14.02 -2.81
N CYS A 67 -22.26 14.61 -1.61
CA CYS A 67 -21.08 14.86 -0.80
C CYS A 67 -20.31 13.57 -0.47
N PHE A 68 -21.00 12.48 -0.13
CA PHE A 68 -20.37 11.19 0.12
C PHE A 68 -19.73 10.57 -1.12
N THR A 69 -20.28 10.86 -2.30
CA THR A 69 -19.81 10.31 -3.57
C THR A 69 -18.51 10.99 -4.04
N LEU A 70 -18.18 12.19 -3.55
CA LEU A 70 -16.95 12.91 -3.92
C LEU A 70 -15.67 12.10 -3.63
N HIS A 71 -15.63 11.44 -2.48
CA HIS A 71 -14.48 10.64 -2.06
C HIS A 71 -14.20 9.46 -3.01
N PRO A 72 -15.14 8.53 -3.27
CA PRO A 72 -14.90 7.40 -4.17
C PRO A 72 -14.67 7.84 -5.62
N ILE A 73 -15.27 8.95 -6.08
CA ILE A 73 -15.00 9.52 -7.41
C ILE A 73 -13.52 9.93 -7.51
N LEU A 74 -13.04 10.71 -6.55
CA LEU A 74 -11.64 11.16 -6.55
C LEU A 74 -10.68 9.98 -6.40
N TYR A 75 -10.96 9.05 -5.49
CA TYR A 75 -10.19 7.82 -5.37
C TYR A 75 -10.09 7.07 -6.71
N THR A 76 -11.21 6.89 -7.42
CA THR A 76 -11.26 6.18 -8.70
C THR A 76 -10.49 6.89 -9.81
N ILE A 77 -10.52 8.22 -9.85
CA ILE A 77 -9.78 9.02 -10.84
C ILE A 77 -8.29 9.03 -10.53
N PHE A 78 -7.91 9.25 -9.26
CA PHE A 78 -6.52 9.38 -8.87
C PHE A 78 -5.77 8.05 -8.78
N THR A 79 -6.46 6.93 -8.56
CA THR A 79 -5.85 5.59 -8.53
C THR A 79 -5.09 5.27 -9.83
N PRO A 80 -5.70 5.31 -11.04
CA PRO A 80 -4.96 5.07 -12.27
C PRO A 80 -3.92 6.16 -12.56
N LEU A 81 -4.21 7.43 -12.23
CA LEU A 81 -3.25 8.53 -12.41
C LEU A 81 -1.97 8.30 -11.62
N LEU A 82 -2.08 8.01 -10.32
CA LEU A 82 -0.95 7.72 -9.45
C LEU A 82 -0.30 6.37 -9.79
N GLY A 83 -1.06 5.41 -10.32
CA GLY A 83 -0.55 4.12 -10.79
C GLY A 83 0.41 4.32 -11.96
N LEU A 84 -0.07 5.01 -13.01
CA LEU A 84 0.73 5.37 -14.18
C LEU A 84 1.93 6.25 -13.81
N LEU A 85 1.76 7.16 -12.84
CA LEU A 85 2.84 8.00 -12.34
C LEU A 85 3.94 7.16 -11.69
N THR A 86 3.55 6.22 -10.83
CA THR A 86 4.48 5.32 -10.14
C THR A 86 5.21 4.41 -11.14
N ASP A 87 4.53 3.95 -12.19
CA ASP A 87 5.12 3.09 -13.23
C ASP A 87 6.09 3.86 -14.13
N LYS A 88 5.75 5.09 -14.55
CA LYS A 88 6.66 5.95 -15.33
C LYS A 88 7.92 6.31 -14.56
N PHE A 89 7.79 6.66 -13.28
CA PHE A 89 8.96 7.00 -12.45
C PHE A 89 9.82 5.79 -12.08
N ALA A 90 9.27 4.57 -12.07
CA ALA A 90 10.06 3.36 -11.87
C ALA A 90 11.10 3.14 -12.98
N VAL A 91 10.83 3.64 -14.20
CA VAL A 91 11.76 3.58 -15.34
C VAL A 91 12.88 4.63 -15.20
N ILE A 92 12.56 5.83 -14.71
CA ILE A 92 13.48 6.97 -14.66
C ILE A 92 14.38 6.93 -13.42
N THR A 93 13.87 6.43 -12.28
CA THR A 93 14.63 6.36 -11.03
C THR A 93 14.46 4.98 -10.40
N PRO A 94 15.47 4.08 -10.49
CA PRO A 94 15.41 2.76 -9.85
C PRO A 94 15.43 2.82 -8.29
N GLN A 95 15.48 4.02 -7.71
CA GLN A 95 15.40 4.25 -6.26
C GLN A 95 13.93 4.38 -5.83
N ASN A 96 13.29 3.23 -5.58
CA ASN A 96 12.04 2.99 -4.83
C ASN A 96 11.17 4.23 -4.46
N ILE A 97 10.47 4.82 -5.45
CA ILE A 97 9.53 5.97 -5.27
C ILE A 97 8.32 5.65 -4.37
N THR A 98 8.06 4.36 -4.16
CA THR A 98 7.13 3.81 -3.16
C THR A 98 7.43 4.29 -1.73
N GLY A 99 8.68 4.67 -1.46
CA GLY A 99 9.13 5.31 -0.23
C GLY A 99 8.38 6.62 0.08
N PRO A 100 8.69 7.69 -0.67
CA PRO A 100 8.15 9.03 -0.50
C PRO A 100 6.65 9.13 -0.82
N LEU A 101 6.12 8.38 -1.79
CA LEU A 101 4.69 8.44 -2.13
C LEU A 101 3.81 8.07 -0.93
N LEU A 102 4.16 6.97 -0.24
CA LEU A 102 3.45 6.51 0.95
C LEU A 102 3.52 7.53 2.09
N LEU A 103 4.66 8.21 2.26
CA LEU A 103 4.82 9.26 3.28
C LEU A 103 3.97 10.49 2.96
N LEU A 104 3.95 10.92 1.70
CA LEU A 104 3.16 12.05 1.25
C LEU A 104 1.66 11.77 1.43
N SER A 105 1.21 10.57 1.05
CA SER A 105 -0.17 10.13 1.25
C SER A 105 -0.55 10.06 2.73
N SER A 106 0.34 9.55 3.59
CA SER A 106 0.06 9.49 5.03
C SER A 106 -0.04 10.88 5.66
N LEU A 107 0.83 11.81 5.25
CA LEU A 107 0.74 13.22 5.67
C LEU A 107 -0.55 13.86 5.16
N GLY A 108 -0.94 13.58 3.91
CA GLY A 108 -2.22 14.02 3.33
C GLY A 108 -3.42 13.51 4.12
N CYS A 109 -3.43 12.24 4.52
CA CYS A 109 -4.46 11.67 5.40
C CYS A 109 -4.50 12.38 6.76
N CYS A 110 -3.34 12.62 7.39
CA CYS A 110 -3.26 13.35 8.67
C CYS A 110 -3.86 14.75 8.56
N ILE A 111 -3.49 15.50 7.51
CA ILE A 111 -4.04 16.83 7.24
C ILE A 111 -5.55 16.76 6.99
N ALA A 112 -6.02 15.76 6.23
CA ALA A 112 -7.44 15.58 5.95
C ALA A 112 -8.26 15.30 7.23
N TYR A 113 -7.79 14.38 8.09
CA TYR A 113 -8.46 14.09 9.37
C TYR A 113 -8.47 15.31 10.31
N LEU A 114 -7.40 16.12 10.31
CA LEU A 114 -7.36 17.38 11.06
C LEU A 114 -8.30 18.46 10.48
N LEU A 115 -8.50 18.48 9.17
CA LEU A 115 -9.44 19.41 8.52
C LEU A 115 -10.90 19.05 8.75
N ILE A 116 -11.20 17.75 8.82
CA ILE A 116 -12.57 17.22 8.98
C ILE A 116 -12.96 17.18 10.47
N GLY A 117 -12.02 16.85 11.35
CA GLY A 117 -12.22 16.84 12.78
C GLY A 117 -12.29 18.26 13.35
N PRO A 118 -13.26 18.60 14.20
CA PRO A 118 -13.27 19.83 14.97
C PRO A 118 -12.20 19.70 16.05
N THR A 119 -10.95 19.89 15.66
CA THR A 119 -9.84 19.89 16.57
C THR A 119 -9.93 21.15 17.44
N PRO A 120 -9.90 21.01 18.78
CA PRO A 120 -9.89 22.16 19.69
C PRO A 120 -8.64 23.06 19.51
N PHE A 121 -7.65 22.60 18.74
CA PHE A 121 -6.43 23.33 18.40
C PHE A 121 -6.56 24.28 17.20
N LEU A 122 -7.59 24.12 16.35
CA LEU A 122 -7.84 24.92 15.15
C LEU A 122 -9.12 25.76 15.33
N THR A 123 -9.12 26.67 16.30
CA THR A 123 -10.22 27.61 16.57
C THR A 123 -10.39 28.71 15.51
N PHE A 124 -9.45 28.83 14.58
CA PHE A 124 -9.42 29.86 13.53
C PHE A 124 -10.03 29.40 12.19
N LEU A 125 -10.33 28.11 12.03
CA LEU A 125 -10.94 27.60 10.80
C LEU A 125 -12.47 27.74 10.87
N PRO A 126 -13.11 28.38 9.88
CA PRO A 126 -14.56 28.47 9.87
C PRO A 126 -15.15 27.06 9.75
N ARG A 127 -16.05 26.71 10.66
CA ARG A 127 -16.82 25.45 10.62
C ARG A 127 -17.85 25.59 9.50
N GLU A 128 -17.37 25.45 8.28
CA GLU A 128 -18.19 25.53 7.08
C GLU A 128 -18.12 24.20 6.35
N VAL A 129 -19.26 23.81 5.76
CA VAL A 129 -19.41 22.56 5.02
C VAL A 129 -18.31 22.40 3.95
N TRP A 130 -17.92 23.50 3.30
CA TRP A 130 -16.89 23.51 2.26
C TRP A 130 -15.51 23.05 2.73
N VAL A 131 -15.13 23.37 3.98
CA VAL A 131 -13.82 22.98 4.54
C VAL A 131 -13.77 21.47 4.76
N ILE A 132 -14.87 20.91 5.25
CA ILE A 132 -15.01 19.48 5.49
C ILE A 132 -15.04 18.72 4.16
N LEU A 133 -15.76 19.24 3.16
CA LEU A 133 -15.75 18.67 1.80
C LEU A 133 -14.35 18.72 1.20
N LEU A 134 -13.60 19.82 1.38
CA LEU A 134 -12.21 19.91 0.95
C LEU A 134 -11.33 18.84 1.62
N GLY A 135 -11.48 18.66 2.94
CA GLY A 135 -10.79 17.61 3.68
C GLY A 135 -11.15 16.21 3.16
N TYR A 136 -12.43 15.95 2.91
CA TYR A 136 -12.92 14.66 2.40
C TYR A 136 -12.41 14.36 0.98
N MET A 137 -12.24 15.40 0.14
CA MET A 137 -11.61 15.29 -1.17
C MET A 137 -10.11 14.97 -1.05
N VAL A 138 -9.38 15.67 -0.17
CA VAL A 138 -7.95 15.41 0.08
C VAL A 138 -7.75 13.99 0.63
N LEU A 139 -8.67 13.51 1.46
CA LEU A 139 -8.66 12.14 1.98
C LEU A 139 -8.72 11.11 0.84
N GLY A 140 -9.63 11.30 -0.13
CA GLY A 140 -9.77 10.37 -1.27
C GLY A 140 -8.52 10.31 -2.16
N VAL A 141 -7.88 11.46 -2.42
CA VAL A 141 -6.61 11.51 -3.17
C VAL A 141 -5.48 10.83 -2.38
N SER A 142 -5.43 11.06 -1.06
CA SER A 142 -4.42 10.49 -0.18
C SER A 142 -4.55 8.97 -0.07
N GLU A 143 -5.77 8.44 0.05
CA GLU A 143 -6.07 7.01 0.10
C GLU A 143 -5.72 6.28 -1.20
N ALA A 144 -5.95 6.92 -2.36
CA ALA A 144 -5.48 6.40 -3.65
C ALA A 144 -3.95 6.25 -3.67
N GLY A 145 -3.24 7.24 -3.13
CA GLY A 145 -1.79 7.20 -3.01
C GLY A 145 -1.25 6.27 -1.92
N LEU A 146 -2.09 5.80 -0.98
CA LEU A 146 -1.74 4.80 0.03
C LEU A 146 -1.91 3.37 -0.52
N THR A 147 -2.98 3.13 -1.28
CA THR A 147 -3.35 1.79 -1.76
C THR A 147 -2.35 1.23 -2.76
N ILE A 148 -1.88 2.05 -3.71
CA ILE A 148 -0.94 1.63 -4.77
C ILE A 148 0.42 1.17 -4.19
N PRO A 149 1.14 1.98 -3.39
CA PRO A 149 2.41 1.57 -2.80
C PRO A 149 2.25 0.38 -1.86
N THR A 150 1.12 0.26 -1.17
CA THR A 150 0.83 -0.89 -0.31
C THR A 150 0.72 -2.18 -1.10
N ALA A 151 -0.05 -2.19 -2.20
CA ALA A 151 -0.13 -3.33 -3.10
C ALA A 151 1.25 -3.71 -3.66
N LYS A 152 2.07 -2.73 -4.05
CA LYS A 152 3.46 -2.98 -4.49
C LYS A 152 4.34 -3.56 -3.37
N CYS A 153 4.18 -3.09 -2.14
CA CYS A 153 4.89 -3.63 -0.98
C CYS A 153 4.51 -5.08 -0.66
N LEU A 154 3.24 -5.46 -0.81
CA LEU A 154 2.79 -6.85 -0.66
C LEU A 154 3.46 -7.76 -1.71
N CYS A 155 3.44 -7.35 -2.98
CA CYS A 155 4.12 -8.11 -4.04
C CYS A 155 5.64 -8.20 -3.82
N GLN A 156 6.29 -7.11 -3.41
CA GLN A 156 7.72 -7.13 -3.06
C GLN A 156 8.02 -8.09 -1.90
N GLY A 157 7.18 -8.11 -0.87
CA GLY A 157 7.32 -9.03 0.26
C GLY A 157 7.21 -10.50 -0.15
N ALA A 158 6.32 -10.82 -1.10
CA ALA A 158 6.22 -12.17 -1.66
C ALA A 158 7.50 -12.58 -2.42
N THR A 159 8.04 -11.68 -3.24
CA THR A 159 9.30 -11.92 -3.96
C THR A 159 10.49 -12.10 -3.02
N GLU A 160 10.57 -11.32 -1.93
CA GLU A 160 11.62 -11.43 -0.90
C GLU A 160 11.60 -12.79 -0.17
N LEU A 161 10.42 -13.42 -0.05
CA LEU A 161 10.26 -14.75 0.53
C LEU A 161 10.61 -15.90 -0.45
N GLY A 162 11.04 -15.56 -1.67
CA GLY A 162 11.42 -16.52 -2.71
C GLY A 162 10.23 -17.13 -3.46
N PHE A 163 9.04 -16.53 -3.39
CA PHE A 163 7.91 -16.96 -4.20
C PHE A 163 8.06 -16.45 -5.66
N PRO A 164 7.74 -17.28 -6.67
CA PRO A 164 7.79 -16.86 -8.06
C PRO A 164 6.76 -15.74 -8.33
N SER A 165 7.10 -14.78 -9.18
CA SER A 165 6.20 -13.71 -9.63
C SER A 165 5.17 -14.26 -10.63
N ASP A 166 4.28 -15.13 -10.14
CA ASP A 166 3.22 -15.76 -10.89
C ASP A 166 1.88 -15.02 -10.64
N VAL A 167 0.92 -15.18 -11.56
CA VAL A 167 -0.42 -14.60 -11.44
C VAL A 167 -1.14 -15.08 -10.18
N ARG A 168 -0.85 -16.31 -9.73
CA ARG A 168 -1.38 -16.85 -8.47
C ARG A 168 -0.95 -16.03 -7.25
N ILE A 169 0.32 -15.59 -7.19
CA ILE A 169 0.83 -14.79 -6.08
C ILE A 169 0.18 -13.40 -6.08
N HIS A 170 0.09 -12.77 -7.26
CA HIS A 170 -0.57 -11.47 -7.39
C HIS A 170 -2.04 -11.53 -6.98
N GLY A 171 -2.76 -12.60 -7.35
CA GLY A 171 -4.14 -12.82 -6.90
C GLY A 171 -4.26 -12.91 -5.37
N VAL A 172 -3.38 -13.68 -4.72
CA VAL A 172 -3.37 -13.77 -3.25
C VAL A 172 -3.00 -12.43 -2.59
N MET A 173 -2.06 -11.67 -3.15
CA MET A 173 -1.67 -10.36 -2.61
C MET A 173 -2.80 -9.34 -2.73
N SER A 174 -3.49 -9.31 -3.88
CA SER A 174 -4.66 -8.46 -4.08
C SER A 174 -5.80 -8.85 -3.13
N GLY A 175 -6.02 -10.16 -2.92
CA GLY A 175 -6.98 -10.67 -1.94
C GLY A 175 -6.65 -10.26 -0.51
N LEU A 176 -5.38 -10.32 -0.09
CA LEU A 176 -4.93 -9.83 1.21
C LEU A 176 -5.14 -8.32 1.37
N ASN A 177 -4.86 -7.55 0.31
CA ASN A 177 -5.05 -6.10 0.29
C ASN A 177 -6.53 -5.72 0.49
N VAL A 178 -7.42 -6.30 -0.32
CA VAL A 178 -8.87 -6.05 -0.24
C VAL A 178 -9.47 -6.64 1.03
N GLY A 179 -9.01 -7.81 1.47
CA GLY A 179 -9.45 -8.43 2.71
C GLY A 179 -9.10 -7.61 3.95
N GLY A 180 -7.88 -7.04 4.00
CA GLY A 180 -7.48 -6.13 5.07
C GLY A 180 -8.34 -4.86 5.11
N PHE A 181 -8.63 -4.28 3.94
CA PHE A 181 -9.53 -3.14 3.82
C PHE A 181 -10.94 -3.47 4.34
N HIS A 182 -11.56 -4.56 3.87
CA HIS A 182 -12.90 -4.94 4.30
C HIS A 182 -13.00 -5.30 5.79
N CYS A 183 -11.93 -5.87 6.36
CA CYS A 183 -11.85 -6.09 7.80
C CYS A 183 -11.96 -4.77 8.56
N GLY A 184 -11.27 -3.72 8.09
CA GLY A 184 -11.38 -2.38 8.66
C GLY A 184 -12.77 -1.77 8.49
N THR A 185 -13.37 -1.91 7.30
CA THR A 185 -14.74 -1.38 7.06
C THR A 185 -15.80 -2.06 7.93
N PHE A 186 -15.57 -3.30 8.37
CA PHE A 186 -16.46 -3.99 9.31
C PHE A 186 -16.30 -3.46 10.74
N VAL A 187 -15.06 -3.18 11.16
CA VAL A 187 -14.76 -2.67 12.51
C VAL A 187 -15.11 -1.18 12.67
N GLY A 188 -15.03 -0.41 11.58
CA GLY A 188 -15.33 1.03 11.53
C GLY A 188 -16.65 1.43 12.21
N PRO A 189 -17.80 0.90 11.76
CA PRO A 189 -19.11 1.21 12.35
C PRO A 189 -19.23 0.79 13.82
N LEU A 190 -18.60 -0.32 14.21
CA LEU A 190 -18.64 -0.83 15.60
C LEU A 190 -17.92 0.12 16.56
N LEU A 191 -16.76 0.64 16.13
CA LEU A 191 -16.04 1.68 16.87
C LEU A 191 -16.78 3.01 16.80
N ALA A 192 -17.44 3.33 15.67
CA ALA A 192 -18.26 4.52 15.54
C ALA A 192 -19.36 4.57 16.58
N SER A 193 -20.17 3.52 16.70
CA SER A 193 -21.25 3.51 17.68
C SER A 193 -20.73 3.63 19.12
N THR A 194 -19.64 2.96 19.47
CA THR A 194 -19.15 2.94 20.86
C THR A 194 -18.35 4.17 21.27
N LEU A 195 -17.47 4.70 20.40
CA LEU A 195 -16.62 5.84 20.71
C LEU A 195 -17.35 7.17 20.59
N THR A 196 -18.32 7.30 19.68
CA THR A 196 -19.05 8.57 19.52
C THR A 196 -19.90 8.86 20.75
N ASP A 197 -20.46 7.82 21.38
CA ASP A 197 -21.24 7.91 22.62
C ASP A 197 -20.36 8.23 23.85
N ALA A 198 -19.11 7.78 23.86
CA ALA A 198 -18.23 7.87 25.04
C ALA A 198 -17.27 9.06 25.03
N MET A 199 -16.68 9.41 23.88
CA MET A 199 -15.55 10.36 23.80
C MET A 199 -15.88 11.63 23.03
N GLY A 200 -16.99 11.69 22.29
CA GLY A 200 -17.30 12.82 21.43
C GLY A 200 -16.38 12.95 20.20
N TRP A 201 -16.93 13.55 19.15
CA TRP A 201 -16.32 13.61 17.80
C TRP A 201 -14.90 14.22 17.74
N SER A 202 -14.60 15.22 18.57
CA SER A 202 -13.30 15.91 18.57
C SER A 202 -12.13 15.01 19.01
N TYR A 203 -12.36 14.12 19.99
CA TYR A 203 -11.31 13.24 20.51
C TYR A 203 -11.00 12.11 19.54
N PHE A 204 -11.99 11.67 18.77
CA PHE A 204 -11.77 10.70 17.70
C PHE A 204 -10.78 11.24 16.66
N ALA A 205 -11.01 12.43 16.12
CA ALA A 205 -10.15 12.99 15.08
C ALA A 205 -8.67 13.11 15.52
N VAL A 206 -8.44 13.53 16.76
CA VAL A 206 -7.09 13.60 17.34
C VAL A 206 -6.50 12.20 17.53
N SER A 207 -7.28 11.26 18.07
CA SER A 207 -6.83 9.87 18.25
C SER A 207 -6.48 9.22 16.91
N TRP A 208 -7.26 9.52 15.87
CA TRP A 208 -7.07 8.96 14.53
C TRP A 208 -5.85 9.56 13.82
N ALA A 209 -5.62 10.87 13.99
CA ALA A 209 -4.41 11.54 13.52
C ALA A 209 -3.15 11.00 14.23
N ILE A 210 -3.23 10.68 15.52
CA ILE A 210 -2.12 10.04 16.25
C ILE A 210 -1.90 8.61 15.72
N ALA A 211 -2.97 7.84 15.48
CA ALA A 211 -2.88 6.50 14.92
C ALA A 211 -2.23 6.47 13.53
N THR A 212 -2.56 7.43 12.65
CA THR A 212 -1.92 7.57 11.32
C THR A 212 -0.46 7.99 11.42
N ASN A 213 -0.08 8.80 12.41
CA ASN A 213 1.35 9.08 12.67
C ASN A 213 2.10 7.84 13.19
N LEU A 214 1.48 7.02 14.03
CA LEU A 214 2.07 5.76 14.51
C LEU A 214 2.24 4.75 13.36
N GLU A 215 1.28 4.69 12.43
CA GLU A 215 1.39 3.91 11.20
C GLU A 215 2.57 4.38 10.33
N MET A 216 2.79 5.69 10.23
CA MET A 216 3.99 6.23 9.58
C MET A 216 5.27 5.79 10.28
N GLU A 217 5.32 5.81 11.62
CA GLU A 217 6.47 5.41 12.42
C GLU A 217 6.83 3.93 12.19
N THR A 218 5.82 3.06 12.20
CA THR A 218 6.00 1.61 11.96
C THR A 218 6.48 1.36 10.53
N THR A 219 5.89 2.05 9.55
CA THR A 219 6.28 1.94 8.14
C THR A 219 7.67 2.50 7.87
N ARG A 220 8.05 3.61 8.52
CA ARG A 220 9.40 4.18 8.50
C ARG A 220 10.40 3.23 9.14
N SER A 221 10.05 2.63 10.26
CA SER A 221 10.87 1.66 11.00
C SER A 221 11.13 0.42 10.16
N GLN A 222 10.09 -0.15 9.53
CA GLN A 222 10.23 -1.30 8.63
C GLN A 222 11.07 -0.96 7.39
N LYS A 223 10.86 0.22 6.76
CA LYS A 223 11.69 0.69 5.64
C LYS A 223 13.15 0.93 6.06
N LYS A 224 13.39 1.45 7.27
CA LYS A 224 14.74 1.68 7.82
C LYS A 224 15.46 0.37 8.14
N LEU A 225 14.76 -0.59 8.76
CA LEU A 225 15.26 -1.95 8.97
C LEU A 225 15.60 -2.65 7.65
N ARG A 226 14.74 -2.51 6.63
CA ARG A 226 15.00 -3.05 5.29
C ARG A 226 16.18 -2.37 4.59
N ARG A 227 16.31 -1.04 4.69
CA ARG A 227 17.50 -0.32 4.18
C ARG A 227 18.77 -0.77 4.90
N SER A 228 18.70 -1.02 6.20
CA SER A 228 19.81 -1.57 6.98
C SER A 228 20.16 -2.99 6.52
N SER A 229 19.19 -3.89 6.44
CA SER A 229 19.36 -5.27 5.96
C SER A 229 19.87 -5.32 4.51
N SER A 230 19.37 -4.47 3.62
CA SER A 230 19.84 -4.40 2.23
C SER A 230 21.25 -3.82 2.12
N LYS A 231 21.63 -2.88 2.99
CA LYS A 231 23.02 -2.41 3.09
C LYS A 231 23.91 -3.53 3.64
N THR A 232 23.53 -4.23 4.70
CA THR A 232 24.28 -5.37 5.24
C THR A 232 24.42 -6.49 4.22
N VAL A 233 23.35 -6.83 3.50
CA VAL A 233 23.38 -7.83 2.42
C VAL A 233 24.22 -7.33 1.25
N ARG A 234 24.09 -6.08 0.77
CA ARG A 234 24.96 -5.54 -0.29
C ARG A 234 26.43 -5.48 0.14
N VAL A 235 26.71 -5.09 1.38
CA VAL A 235 28.07 -5.03 1.96
C VAL A 235 28.65 -6.44 2.16
N ALA A 236 27.83 -7.46 2.43
CA ALA A 236 28.26 -8.86 2.48
C ALA A 236 28.41 -9.48 1.08
N PHE A 237 27.54 -9.10 0.13
CA PHE A 237 27.50 -9.67 -1.22
C PHE A 237 28.58 -9.09 -2.14
N ILE A 238 28.92 -7.80 -2.01
CA ILE A 238 29.98 -7.15 -2.79
C ILE A 238 31.36 -7.83 -2.62
N PRO A 239 31.88 -8.12 -1.41
CA PRO A 239 33.14 -8.84 -1.25
C PRO A 239 33.04 -10.32 -1.61
N MET A 240 31.86 -10.95 -1.49
CA MET A 240 31.65 -12.36 -1.84
C MET A 240 31.66 -12.58 -3.37
N VAL A 241 31.01 -11.69 -4.13
CA VAL A 241 31.10 -11.66 -5.60
C VAL A 241 32.51 -11.28 -6.06
N ARG A 242 33.19 -10.37 -5.36
CA ARG A 242 34.59 -10.03 -5.64
C ARG A 242 35.54 -11.21 -5.41
N LYS A 243 35.30 -12.05 -4.41
CA LYS A 243 36.05 -13.30 -4.17
C LYS A 243 35.81 -14.34 -5.26
N GLN A 244 34.56 -14.54 -5.70
CA GLN A 244 34.27 -15.45 -6.81
C GLN A 244 34.85 -14.98 -8.16
N ALA A 245 34.93 -13.67 -8.40
CA ALA A 245 35.54 -13.13 -9.63
C ALA A 245 37.07 -13.31 -9.69
N THR A 246 37.75 -13.40 -8.54
CA THR A 246 39.20 -13.67 -8.46
C THR A 246 39.58 -15.15 -8.53
N GLU A 247 38.63 -16.07 -8.36
CA GLU A 247 38.88 -17.52 -8.41
C GLU A 247 38.55 -18.16 -9.78
N ILE A 248 38.17 -17.38 -10.80
CA ILE A 248 38.08 -17.90 -12.17
C ILE A 248 39.51 -18.16 -12.66
N PRO A 249 39.95 -19.42 -12.84
CA PRO A 249 41.27 -19.70 -13.39
C PRO A 249 41.25 -19.25 -14.84
N THR A 250 42.19 -18.40 -15.23
CA THR A 250 42.51 -18.11 -16.63
C THR A 250 42.90 -19.41 -17.31
N ALA A 251 41.92 -20.08 -17.94
CA ALA A 251 42.15 -21.18 -18.85
C ALA A 251 43.02 -20.63 -20.00
N ARG A 252 44.32 -20.94 -19.91
CA ARG A 252 45.34 -20.64 -20.91
C ARG A 252 44.91 -21.32 -22.22
N ILE A 253 44.37 -20.54 -23.15
CA ILE A 253 44.13 -20.95 -24.54
C ILE A 253 45.51 -21.29 -25.11
N ARG A 254 45.76 -22.59 -25.30
CA ARG A 254 46.95 -23.12 -25.99
C ARG A 254 46.63 -23.09 -27.49
N PRO A 255 47.47 -22.53 -28.37
CA PRO A 255 47.19 -22.49 -29.80
C PRO A 255 47.24 -23.91 -30.38
N GLU A 256 46.14 -24.32 -31.02
CA GLU A 256 46.08 -25.56 -31.79
C GLU A 256 46.77 -25.32 -33.14
N SER A 257 47.81 -26.10 -33.40
CA SER A 257 48.63 -26.07 -34.61
C SER A 257 47.81 -26.50 -35.81
N THR A 258 47.64 -25.60 -36.79
CA THR A 258 47.30 -25.95 -38.17
C THR A 258 48.49 -26.64 -38.82
N ASP A 259 48.44 -27.97 -38.87
CA ASP A 259 49.19 -28.79 -39.82
C ASP A 259 48.34 -30.02 -40.20
N ALA A 260 48.49 -30.44 -41.46
CA ALA A 260 47.91 -31.63 -42.11
C ALA A 260 46.52 -31.48 -42.75
N CYS A 261 46.50 -30.94 -43.98
CA CYS A 261 45.82 -31.64 -45.09
C CYS A 261 46.51 -31.32 -46.42
N LYS A 262 47.62 -32.02 -46.67
CA LYS A 262 48.10 -32.37 -48.01
C LYS A 262 48.01 -33.89 -48.09
N HIS A 263 47.03 -34.39 -48.84
CA HIS A 263 47.14 -35.50 -49.80
C HIS A 263 45.77 -35.81 -50.38
#